data_AF-A0A950NKM1-F1
#
_entry.id   AF-A0A950NKM1-F1
#
_cell.length_a   1.000
_cell.length_b   1.000
_cell.length_c   1.000
_cell.angle_alpha   90.00
_cell.angle_beta   90.00
_cell.angle_gamma   90.00
#
_symmetry.space_group_name_H-M   'P 1'
#
loop_
_entity.id
_entity.type
_entity.pdbx_description
1 polymer ?
#
loop_
_entity_poly.entity_id
_entity_poly.type
_entity_poly.pdbx_seq_one_letter_code
_entity_poly.pdbx_strand_id
1 'polypeptide(L)'
;MTEGATDTDLLDQAIALTDLASERDIPLRLLGGLAIRLLCRDLPPRTRTGQDLDFASSSSHRRSLDRLLVERGFVADKNFNALYGDKQLYYTHGESGLALDVLIDRLVMSHTLVFADRLTRMPYTLDPLDLLLSKLQIVELNEKDADDALQLLVTFPLADSDEPGVMDLRVFRRLVGEDWGWWRTVTLNLDRIRDLVASSNGDRAAIRGGRLDPNEQLSALAHAAQAAPKSRRWRMRARIGERKRWYELPEETAHY
;
A
#
# COMPACT_ATOMS: atom_id res chain seq x y z
N MET A 1 31.42 9.32 -9.22
CA MET A 1 30.73 9.71 -7.98
C MET A 1 29.31 10.01 -8.39
N THR A 2 28.42 9.01 -8.31
CA THR A 2 27.01 9.15 -8.66
C THR A 2 26.33 9.84 -7.50
N GLU A 3 25.92 11.09 -7.70
CA GLU A 3 24.94 11.75 -6.82
C GLU A 3 23.68 10.88 -6.82
N GLY A 4 23.36 10.29 -5.67
CA GLY A 4 22.11 9.55 -5.51
C GLY A 4 20.93 10.49 -5.77
N ALA A 5 19.94 10.01 -6.53
CA ALA A 5 18.71 10.75 -6.79
C ALA A 5 18.13 11.26 -5.45
N THR A 6 17.81 12.55 -5.40
CA THR A 6 17.11 13.10 -4.24
C THR A 6 15.70 12.52 -4.18
N ASP A 7 15.10 12.50 -2.98
CA ASP A 7 13.73 12.01 -2.77
C ASP A 7 12.71 12.70 -3.71
N THR A 8 12.91 13.98 -4.07
CA THR A 8 12.02 14.72 -5.00
C THR A 8 12.21 14.25 -6.44
N ASP A 9 13.45 14.05 -6.88
CA ASP A 9 13.77 13.53 -8.20
C ASP A 9 13.16 12.14 -8.43
N LEU A 10 13.16 11.28 -7.40
CA LEU A 10 12.54 9.95 -7.51
C LEU A 10 11.02 10.00 -7.68
N LEU A 11 10.32 10.91 -6.98
CA LEU A 11 8.87 11.07 -7.14
C LEU A 11 8.52 11.58 -8.54
N ASP A 12 9.32 12.51 -9.09
CA ASP A 12 9.11 13.03 -10.45
C ASP A 12 9.34 11.93 -11.49
N GLN A 13 10.36 11.09 -11.32
CA GLN A 13 10.61 9.91 -12.18
C GLN A 13 9.44 8.90 -12.11
N ALA A 14 8.91 8.66 -10.92
CA ALA A 14 7.75 7.80 -10.69
C ALA A 14 6.49 8.31 -11.42
N ILE A 15 6.22 9.62 -11.34
CA ILE A 15 5.10 10.27 -12.03
C ILE A 15 5.30 10.17 -13.55
N ALA A 16 6.48 10.51 -14.05
CA ALA A 16 6.79 10.46 -15.48
C ALA A 16 6.61 9.05 -16.06
N LEU A 17 7.08 8.01 -15.36
CA LEU A 17 6.87 6.63 -15.79
C LEU A 17 5.38 6.24 -15.81
N THR A 18 4.60 6.74 -14.86
CA THR A 18 3.14 6.53 -14.81
C THR A 18 2.41 7.21 -15.97
N ASP A 19 2.79 8.45 -16.32
CA ASP A 19 2.23 9.17 -17.46
C ASP A 19 2.50 8.40 -18.77
N LEU A 20 3.75 7.96 -18.96
CA LEU A 20 4.17 7.18 -20.14
C LEU A 20 3.48 5.82 -20.25
N ALA A 21 3.22 5.16 -19.14
CA ALA A 21 2.42 3.94 -19.11
C ALA A 21 0.97 4.24 -19.51
N SER A 22 0.41 5.33 -19.00
CA SER A 22 -0.96 5.76 -19.30
C SER A 22 -1.14 6.13 -20.77
N GLU A 23 -0.16 6.79 -21.41
CA GLU A 23 -0.15 7.07 -22.85
C GLU A 23 -0.23 5.81 -23.74
N ARG A 24 0.10 4.63 -23.18
CA ARG A 24 0.09 3.34 -23.86
C ARG A 24 -1.01 2.41 -23.37
N ASP A 25 -1.99 2.93 -22.65
CA ASP A 25 -3.08 2.17 -22.01
C ASP A 25 -2.57 1.07 -21.05
N ILE A 26 -1.41 1.29 -20.41
CA ILE A 26 -0.86 0.39 -19.41
C ILE A 26 -1.21 0.92 -18.02
N PRO A 27 -2.06 0.22 -17.24
CA PRO A 27 -2.33 0.63 -15.87
C PRO A 27 -1.10 0.38 -15.01
N LEU A 28 -0.43 1.47 -14.64
CA LEU A 28 0.70 1.48 -13.72
C LEU A 28 0.38 2.45 -12.59
N ARG A 29 0.42 1.99 -11.34
CA ARG A 29 0.00 2.77 -10.17
C ARG A 29 1.01 2.69 -9.06
N LEU A 30 1.40 3.83 -8.53
CA LEU A 30 2.30 3.86 -7.37
C LEU A 30 1.65 3.22 -6.15
N LEU A 31 2.47 2.52 -5.38
CA LEU A 31 2.17 2.14 -4.00
C LEU A 31 3.31 2.59 -3.07
N GLY A 32 3.27 2.14 -1.82
CA GLY A 32 4.33 2.41 -0.86
C GLY A 32 4.45 3.88 -0.48
N GLY A 33 5.66 4.29 -0.09
CA GLY A 33 5.91 5.63 0.47
C GLY A 33 5.75 6.76 -0.55
N LEU A 34 6.14 6.54 -1.81
CA LEU A 34 6.01 7.54 -2.88
C LEU A 34 4.53 7.82 -3.21
N ALA A 35 3.68 6.79 -3.22
CA ALA A 35 2.24 6.98 -3.41
C ALA A 35 1.63 7.84 -2.29
N ILE A 36 2.00 7.58 -1.03
CA ILE A 36 1.51 8.33 0.13
C ILE A 36 2.01 9.77 0.07
N ARG A 37 3.29 10.00 -0.26
CA ARG A 37 3.83 11.34 -0.45
C ARG A 37 3.10 12.11 -1.54
N LEU A 38 2.78 11.47 -2.67
CA LEU A 38 2.04 12.11 -3.76
C LEU A 38 0.63 12.54 -3.32
N LEU A 39 -0.07 11.66 -2.60
CA LEU A 39 -1.43 11.89 -2.13
C LEU A 39 -1.52 12.86 -0.95
N CYS A 40 -0.53 12.86 -0.05
CA CYS A 40 -0.51 13.62 1.20
C CYS A 40 0.50 14.77 1.15
N ARG A 41 0.64 15.42 -0.01
CA ARG A 41 1.67 16.46 -0.28
C ARG A 41 1.66 17.67 0.66
N ASP A 42 0.53 17.92 1.34
CA ASP A 42 0.37 19.02 2.29
C ASP A 42 0.89 18.66 3.69
N LEU A 43 1.24 17.40 3.93
CA LEU A 43 1.79 16.92 5.20
C LEU A 43 3.32 16.84 5.13
N PRO A 44 4.02 16.85 6.28
CA PRO A 44 5.47 16.73 6.31
C PRO A 44 5.95 15.47 5.57
N PRO A 45 6.83 15.63 4.55
CA PRO A 45 7.35 14.48 3.83
C PRO A 45 8.20 13.64 4.77
N ARG A 46 8.13 12.32 4.60
CA ARG A 46 9.07 11.42 5.27
C ARG A 46 10.45 11.62 4.67
N THR A 47 11.48 11.78 5.50
CA THR A 47 12.87 11.75 5.03
C THR A 47 13.25 10.31 4.71
N ARG A 48 13.65 10.01 3.47
CA ARG A 48 14.20 8.70 3.12
C ARG A 48 15.45 8.82 2.26
N THR A 49 16.31 7.82 2.40
CA THR A 49 17.45 7.57 1.53
C THR A 49 17.31 6.15 1.02
N GLY A 50 17.50 5.93 -0.28
CA GLY A 50 17.42 4.61 -0.91
C GLY A 50 15.99 4.06 -1.02
N GLN A 51 15.07 4.85 -1.58
CA GLN A 51 13.74 4.34 -1.94
C GLN A 51 13.77 3.63 -3.28
N ASP A 52 13.10 2.48 -3.32
CA ASP A 52 12.79 1.76 -4.55
C ASP A 52 11.51 2.33 -5.19
N LEU A 53 11.30 2.02 -6.47
CA LEU A 53 10.06 2.34 -7.16
C LEU A 53 9.05 1.19 -7.01
N ASP A 54 8.08 1.36 -6.12
CA ASP A 54 7.00 0.39 -5.95
C ASP A 54 5.78 0.74 -6.82
N PHE A 55 5.45 -0.16 -7.76
CA PHE A 55 4.28 -0.05 -8.63
C PHE A 55 3.33 -1.26 -8.53
N ALA A 56 2.08 -1.02 -8.92
CA ALA A 56 1.06 -2.02 -9.12
C ALA A 56 0.61 -1.97 -10.59
N SER A 57 0.44 -3.15 -11.19
CA SER A 57 -0.09 -3.31 -12.53
C SER A 57 -0.96 -4.57 -12.64
N SER A 58 -1.45 -4.87 -13.84
CA SER A 58 -2.29 -6.04 -14.09
C SER A 58 -1.57 -7.12 -14.87
N SER A 59 -1.88 -8.38 -14.56
CA SER A 59 -1.35 -9.55 -15.28
C SER A 59 -1.63 -9.49 -16.78
N SER A 60 -2.78 -8.94 -17.16
CA SER A 60 -3.20 -8.72 -18.56
C SER A 60 -2.27 -7.78 -19.34
N HIS A 61 -1.58 -6.87 -18.67
CA HIS A 61 -0.69 -5.87 -19.27
C HIS A 61 0.80 -6.17 -19.07
N ARG A 62 1.13 -7.34 -18.51
CA ARG A 62 2.53 -7.69 -18.18
C ARG A 62 3.48 -7.56 -19.37
N ARG A 63 3.06 -8.02 -20.55
CA ARG A 63 3.90 -7.99 -21.76
C ARG A 63 4.11 -6.57 -22.28
N SER A 64 3.10 -5.71 -22.23
CA SER A 64 3.23 -4.32 -22.67
C SER A 64 4.05 -3.51 -21.67
N LEU A 65 3.88 -3.78 -20.37
CA LEU A 65 4.69 -3.18 -19.30
C LEU A 65 6.17 -3.56 -19.43
N ASP A 66 6.50 -4.83 -19.61
CA ASP A 66 7.89 -5.29 -19.77
C ASP A 66 8.58 -4.57 -20.94
N ARG A 67 7.91 -4.43 -22.10
CA ARG A 67 8.43 -3.67 -23.23
C ARG A 67 8.67 -2.19 -22.90
N LEU A 68 7.72 -1.55 -22.23
CA LEU A 68 7.87 -0.15 -21.80
C LEU A 68 9.07 0.00 -20.87
N LEU A 69 9.22 -0.87 -19.87
CA LEU A 69 10.31 -0.80 -18.90
C LEU A 69 11.68 -1.02 -19.57
N VAL A 70 11.79 -2.00 -20.47
CA VAL A 70 13.02 -2.24 -21.26
C VAL A 70 13.38 -1.04 -22.13
N GLU A 71 12.40 -0.41 -22.79
CA GLU A 71 12.62 0.83 -23.55
C GLU A 71 13.11 2.00 -22.68
N ARG A 72 12.78 1.97 -21.38
CA ARG A 72 13.19 2.96 -20.38
C ARG A 72 14.49 2.59 -19.66
N GLY A 73 15.22 1.59 -20.15
CA GLY A 73 16.52 1.20 -19.60
C GLY A 73 16.46 0.29 -18.38
N PHE A 74 15.27 -0.20 -18.01
CA PHE A 74 15.13 -1.21 -16.96
C PHE A 74 15.43 -2.61 -17.46
N VAL A 75 16.18 -3.36 -16.66
CA VAL A 75 16.55 -4.75 -16.92
C VAL A 75 15.77 -5.64 -15.95
N ALA A 76 14.97 -6.55 -16.49
CA ALA A 76 14.21 -7.52 -15.70
C ALA A 76 15.14 -8.56 -15.04
N ASP A 77 14.90 -8.87 -13.77
CA ASP A 77 15.49 -10.06 -13.16
C ASP A 77 14.77 -11.31 -13.67
N LYS A 78 15.45 -12.03 -14.56
CA LYS A 78 14.90 -13.22 -15.22
C LYS A 78 14.59 -14.35 -14.24
N ASN A 79 15.40 -14.54 -13.21
CA ASN A 79 15.23 -15.64 -12.27
C ASN A 79 14.07 -15.33 -11.33
N PHE A 80 14.05 -14.13 -10.75
CA PHE A 80 12.96 -13.68 -9.88
C PHE A 80 11.62 -13.69 -10.63
N ASN A 81 11.58 -13.10 -11.84
CA ASN A 81 10.33 -12.97 -12.60
C ASN A 81 9.82 -14.31 -13.15
N ALA A 82 10.70 -15.30 -13.33
CA ALA A 82 10.28 -16.66 -13.69
C ALA A 82 9.59 -17.38 -12.51
N LEU A 83 10.04 -17.11 -11.27
CA LEU A 83 9.52 -17.75 -10.06
C LEU A 83 8.29 -17.04 -9.49
N TYR A 84 8.28 -15.71 -9.49
CA TYR A 84 7.30 -14.87 -8.79
C TYR A 84 6.48 -13.96 -9.71
N GLY A 85 6.71 -13.98 -11.03
CA GLY A 85 6.11 -13.05 -11.99
C GLY A 85 4.59 -13.15 -12.19
N ASP A 86 3.91 -14.05 -11.49
CA ASP A 86 2.45 -14.07 -11.33
C ASP A 86 1.96 -13.10 -10.24
N LYS A 87 2.85 -12.68 -9.34
CA LYS A 87 2.58 -11.79 -8.18
C LYS A 87 3.44 -10.53 -8.18
N GLN A 88 4.72 -10.63 -8.54
CA GLN A 88 5.67 -9.52 -8.47
C GLN A 88 6.72 -9.64 -9.57
N LEU A 89 7.06 -8.52 -10.17
CA LEU A 89 8.15 -8.39 -11.13
C LEU A 89 9.19 -7.44 -10.55
N TYR A 90 10.46 -7.81 -10.68
CA TYR A 90 11.59 -7.01 -10.26
C TYR A 90 12.41 -6.57 -11.48
N TYR A 91 12.81 -5.30 -11.46
CA TYR A 91 13.65 -4.67 -12.46
C TYR A 91 14.70 -3.78 -11.80
N THR A 92 15.81 -3.55 -12.50
CA THR A 92 16.82 -2.58 -12.11
C THR A 92 17.19 -1.70 -13.30
N HIS A 93 17.25 -0.39 -13.11
CA HIS A 93 17.69 0.53 -14.16
C HIS A 93 19.17 0.32 -14.46
N GLY A 94 19.52 0.06 -15.72
CA GLY A 94 20.86 -0.39 -16.12
C GLY A 94 21.98 0.62 -15.85
N GLU A 95 21.68 1.92 -15.79
CA GLU A 95 22.69 2.96 -15.56
C GLU A 95 22.75 3.45 -14.11
N SER A 96 21.59 3.64 -13.49
CA SER A 96 21.49 4.24 -12.15
C SER A 96 21.45 3.21 -11.03
N GLY A 97 21.18 1.93 -11.35
CA GLY A 97 20.96 0.88 -10.35
C GLY A 97 19.63 1.02 -9.59
N LEU A 98 18.73 1.91 -10.02
CA LEU A 98 17.45 2.12 -9.36
C LEU A 98 16.58 0.86 -9.46
N ALA A 99 16.17 0.31 -8.32
CA ALA A 99 15.27 -0.83 -8.26
C ALA A 99 13.81 -0.41 -8.51
N LEU A 100 13.09 -1.27 -9.21
CA LEU A 100 11.68 -1.10 -9.52
C LEU A 100 10.94 -2.42 -9.33
N ASP A 101 10.00 -2.41 -8.40
CA ASP A 101 9.10 -3.50 -8.08
C ASP A 101 7.72 -3.26 -8.68
N VAL A 102 7.15 -4.29 -9.32
CA VAL A 102 5.77 -4.25 -9.84
C VAL A 102 4.96 -5.40 -9.28
N LEU A 103 4.03 -5.09 -8.39
CA LEU A 103 3.00 -6.03 -7.93
C LEU A 103 1.93 -6.23 -9.00
N ILE A 104 1.53 -7.48 -9.20
CA ILE A 104 0.61 -7.90 -10.23
C ILE A 104 -0.71 -8.37 -9.61
N ASP A 105 -1.78 -7.62 -9.84
CA ASP A 105 -3.16 -7.87 -9.39
C ASP A 105 -3.41 -7.89 -7.86
N ARG A 106 -2.38 -8.17 -7.06
CA ARG A 106 -2.44 -8.33 -5.61
C ARG A 106 -1.10 -8.06 -4.92
N LEU A 107 -1.16 -7.66 -3.65
CA LEU A 107 -0.04 -7.62 -2.72
C LEU A 107 -0.13 -8.84 -1.79
N VAL A 108 0.92 -9.66 -1.74
CA VAL A 108 1.01 -10.84 -0.87
C VAL A 108 2.06 -10.60 0.21
N MET A 109 1.61 -10.26 1.41
CA MET A 109 2.47 -10.07 2.59
C MET A 109 1.87 -10.86 3.76
N SER A 110 1.73 -10.27 4.95
CA SER A 110 1.01 -10.88 6.07
C SER A 110 -0.40 -11.32 5.73
N HIS A 111 -1.04 -10.59 4.81
CA HIS A 111 -2.29 -10.98 4.19
C HIS A 111 -2.21 -10.79 2.68
N THR A 112 -3.19 -11.30 1.94
CA THR A 112 -3.33 -10.98 0.52
C THR A 112 -4.33 -9.84 0.34
N LEU A 113 -3.86 -8.71 -0.20
CA LEU A 113 -4.68 -7.59 -0.63
C LEU A 113 -4.83 -7.65 -2.15
N VAL A 114 -6.05 -7.93 -2.64
CA VAL A 114 -6.34 -7.96 -4.07
C VAL A 114 -6.82 -6.58 -4.51
N PHE A 115 -6.13 -5.99 -5.48
CA PHE A 115 -6.44 -4.64 -6.01
C PHE A 115 -6.82 -4.65 -7.49
N ALA A 116 -6.75 -5.79 -8.19
CA ALA A 116 -6.95 -5.90 -9.64
C ALA A 116 -8.18 -5.15 -10.17
N ASP A 117 -9.34 -5.39 -9.56
CA ASP A 117 -10.62 -4.79 -9.97
C ASP A 117 -10.71 -3.27 -9.67
N ARG A 118 -9.78 -2.76 -8.87
CA ARG A 118 -9.73 -1.36 -8.39
C ARG A 118 -8.50 -0.61 -8.90
N LEU A 119 -7.66 -1.27 -9.70
CA LEU A 119 -6.36 -0.75 -10.14
C LEU A 119 -6.47 0.61 -10.84
N THR A 120 -7.53 0.85 -11.61
CA THR A 120 -7.67 2.07 -12.41
C THR A 120 -8.49 3.17 -11.74
N ARG A 121 -8.86 3.04 -10.44
CA ARG A 121 -9.71 4.02 -9.73
C ARG A 121 -9.07 5.39 -9.56
N MET A 122 -7.75 5.42 -9.39
CA MET A 122 -6.96 6.63 -9.26
C MET A 122 -6.01 6.75 -10.47
N PRO A 123 -5.60 7.97 -10.86
CA PRO A 123 -4.73 8.16 -12.02
C PRO A 123 -3.29 7.70 -11.77
N TYR A 124 -2.74 8.02 -10.58
CA TYR A 124 -1.30 7.86 -10.30
C TYR A 124 -0.96 6.77 -9.29
N THR A 125 -1.86 6.47 -8.37
CA THR A 125 -1.60 5.58 -7.21
C THR A 125 -2.61 4.45 -7.15
N LEU A 126 -2.42 3.46 -6.28
CA LEU A 126 -3.54 2.66 -5.83
C LEU A 126 -4.56 3.56 -5.08
N ASP A 127 -5.78 3.06 -4.95
CA ASP A 127 -6.83 3.73 -4.18
C ASP A 127 -6.37 3.97 -2.73
N PRO A 128 -6.71 5.12 -2.09
CA PRO A 128 -6.27 5.41 -0.73
C PRO A 128 -6.62 4.30 0.28
N LEU A 129 -7.73 3.60 0.10
CA LEU A 129 -8.09 2.47 0.96
C LEU A 129 -7.16 1.28 0.74
N ASP A 130 -6.75 0.99 -0.49
CA ASP A 130 -5.80 -0.09 -0.78
C ASP A 130 -4.41 0.24 -0.20
N LEU A 131 -3.97 1.50 -0.32
CA LEU A 131 -2.74 1.96 0.34
C LEU A 131 -2.82 1.84 1.86
N LEU A 132 -3.95 2.25 2.46
CA LEU A 132 -4.16 2.09 3.90
C LEU A 132 -4.12 0.62 4.32
N LEU A 133 -4.80 -0.26 3.59
CA LEU A 133 -4.81 -1.70 3.85
C LEU A 133 -3.44 -2.35 3.65
N SER A 134 -2.61 -1.82 2.75
CA SER A 134 -1.21 -2.25 2.59
C SER A 134 -0.38 -2.02 3.85
N LYS A 135 -0.73 -0.99 4.64
CA LYS A 135 -0.08 -0.69 5.93
C LYS A 135 -0.72 -1.44 7.09
N LEU A 136 -2.05 -1.42 7.16
CA LEU A 136 -2.79 -2.07 8.24
C LEU A 136 -2.67 -3.59 8.25
N GLN A 137 -2.22 -4.21 7.15
CA GLN A 137 -1.94 -5.66 7.13
C GLN A 137 -0.61 -6.06 7.77
N ILE A 138 0.30 -5.12 8.04
CA ILE A 138 1.64 -5.43 8.55
C ILE A 138 1.52 -5.85 10.01
N VAL A 139 1.74 -7.14 10.31
CA VAL A 139 1.56 -7.66 11.67
C VAL A 139 2.61 -7.13 12.63
N GLU A 140 3.84 -6.97 12.16
CA GLU A 140 4.94 -6.32 12.86
C GLU A 140 5.00 -4.85 12.48
N LEU A 141 3.92 -4.13 12.79
CA LEU A 141 3.76 -2.72 12.45
C LEU A 141 4.89 -1.90 13.10
N ASN A 142 5.65 -1.20 12.27
CA ASN A 142 6.64 -0.24 12.72
C ASN A 142 6.08 1.19 12.71
N GLU A 143 6.82 2.12 13.33
CA GLU A 143 6.41 3.51 13.44
C GLU A 143 6.24 4.21 12.07
N LYS A 144 7.04 3.81 11.08
CA LYS A 144 7.02 4.40 9.73
C LYS A 144 5.72 4.04 9.01
N ASP A 145 5.29 2.79 9.10
CA ASP A 145 4.04 2.32 8.52
C ASP A 145 2.81 2.83 9.27
N ALA A 146 2.94 3.06 10.59
CA ALA A 146 1.91 3.73 11.38
C ALA A 146 1.73 5.20 10.94
N ASP A 147 2.82 5.92 10.69
CA ASP A 147 2.78 7.29 10.13
C ASP A 147 2.13 7.33 8.76
N ASP A 148 2.53 6.42 7.87
CA ASP A 148 1.96 6.26 6.53
C ASP A 148 0.42 6.05 6.61
N ALA A 149 -0.04 5.18 7.51
CA ALA A 149 -1.47 4.95 7.73
C ALA A 149 -2.17 6.21 8.29
N LEU A 150 -1.55 6.90 9.24
CA LEU A 150 -2.08 8.13 9.82
C LEU A 150 -2.18 9.26 8.79
N GLN A 151 -1.18 9.43 7.93
CA GLN A 151 -1.20 10.43 6.85
C GLN A 151 -2.40 10.23 5.92
N LEU A 152 -2.68 8.98 5.53
CA LEU A 152 -3.86 8.66 4.73
C LEU A 152 -5.17 8.97 5.49
N LEU A 153 -5.24 8.60 6.76
CA LEU A 153 -6.44 8.82 7.60
C LEU A 153 -6.76 10.30 7.80
N VAL A 154 -5.75 11.15 8.01
CA VAL A 154 -5.99 12.59 8.19
C VAL A 154 -6.20 13.35 6.86
N THR A 155 -6.07 12.67 5.72
CA THR A 155 -6.17 13.25 4.38
C THR A 155 -7.46 12.86 3.66
N PHE A 156 -7.88 11.60 3.74
CA PHE A 156 -9.00 11.06 2.96
C PHE A 156 -10.19 10.70 3.85
N PRO A 157 -11.42 11.12 3.48
CA PRO A 157 -12.60 10.79 4.26
C PRO A 157 -12.97 9.31 4.13
N LEU A 158 -13.56 8.78 5.21
CA LEU A 158 -14.20 7.46 5.25
C LEU A 158 -15.70 7.62 5.02
N ALA A 159 -16.26 6.90 4.04
CA ALA A 159 -17.70 6.87 3.80
C ALA A 159 -18.15 5.61 3.07
N ASP A 160 -19.46 5.39 2.99
CA ASP A 160 -20.07 4.36 2.13
C ASP A 160 -20.26 4.91 0.70
N SER A 161 -19.16 5.31 0.07
CA SER A 161 -19.15 5.94 -1.26
C SER A 161 -18.12 5.29 -2.16
N ASP A 162 -18.43 5.18 -3.46
CA ASP A 162 -17.49 4.67 -4.47
C ASP A 162 -16.75 5.80 -5.20
N GLU A 163 -16.86 7.03 -4.70
CA GLU A 163 -16.18 8.19 -5.27
C GLU A 163 -14.65 8.05 -5.17
N PRO A 164 -13.89 8.33 -6.25
CA PRO A 164 -12.44 8.38 -6.19
C PRO A 164 -11.94 9.36 -5.12
N GLY A 165 -10.96 8.94 -4.32
CA GLY A 165 -10.45 9.74 -3.20
C GLY A 165 -11.29 9.65 -1.92
N VAL A 166 -12.32 8.81 -1.87
CA VAL A 166 -13.00 8.43 -0.61
C VAL A 166 -12.62 6.99 -0.26
N MET A 167 -12.27 6.75 1.00
CA MET A 167 -11.98 5.41 1.48
C MET A 167 -13.29 4.65 1.75
N ASP A 168 -13.71 3.83 0.78
CA ASP A 168 -15.01 3.14 0.81
C ASP A 168 -15.12 2.09 1.93
N LEU A 169 -15.90 2.41 2.96
CA LEU A 169 -16.09 1.51 4.09
C LEU A 169 -16.86 0.23 3.72
N ARG A 170 -17.59 0.18 2.60
CA ARG A 170 -18.24 -1.07 2.12
C ARG A 170 -17.19 -2.10 1.71
N VAL A 171 -16.15 -1.67 1.01
CA VAL A 171 -15.01 -2.51 0.61
C VAL A 171 -14.25 -2.97 1.85
N PHE A 172 -13.94 -2.05 2.76
CA PHE A 172 -13.28 -2.36 4.03
C PHE A 172 -14.06 -3.40 4.86
N ARG A 173 -15.36 -3.18 5.08
CA ARG A 173 -16.21 -4.08 5.86
C ARG A 173 -16.33 -5.46 5.23
N ARG A 174 -16.38 -5.54 3.90
CA ARG A 174 -16.40 -6.83 3.20
C ARG A 174 -15.14 -7.62 3.50
N LEU A 175 -13.96 -7.02 3.35
CA LEU A 175 -12.67 -7.66 3.61
C LEU A 175 -12.58 -8.23 5.03
N VAL A 176 -12.81 -7.37 6.04
CA VAL A 176 -12.71 -7.77 7.47
C VAL A 176 -13.91 -8.57 7.97
N GLY A 177 -15.00 -8.64 7.20
CA GLY A 177 -16.15 -9.50 7.46
C GLY A 177 -15.98 -10.91 6.91
N GLU A 178 -15.26 -11.05 5.80
CA GLU A 178 -15.00 -12.33 5.14
C GLU A 178 -13.83 -13.08 5.77
N ASP A 179 -12.79 -12.37 6.24
CA ASP A 179 -11.56 -12.94 6.76
C ASP A 179 -11.24 -12.50 8.20
N TRP A 180 -11.09 -13.49 9.09
CA TRP A 180 -10.78 -13.26 10.51
C TRP A 180 -9.34 -12.80 10.74
N GLY A 181 -8.39 -13.29 9.93
CA GLY A 181 -6.99 -12.89 10.02
C GLY A 181 -6.82 -11.41 9.68
N TRP A 182 -7.43 -10.97 8.58
CA TRP A 182 -7.50 -9.55 8.21
C TRP A 182 -8.12 -8.71 9.32
N TRP A 183 -9.31 -9.09 9.81
CA TRP A 183 -9.98 -8.39 10.91
C TRP A 183 -9.09 -8.29 12.14
N ARG A 184 -8.38 -9.37 12.50
CA ARG A 184 -7.56 -9.39 13.71
C ARG A 184 -6.36 -8.48 13.58
N THR A 185 -5.63 -8.54 12.47
CA THR A 185 -4.46 -7.69 12.24
C THR A 185 -4.86 -6.22 12.13
N VAL A 186 -5.91 -5.90 11.40
CA VAL A 186 -6.39 -4.51 11.26
C VAL A 186 -6.79 -3.95 12.62
N THR A 187 -7.61 -4.65 13.41
CA THR A 187 -8.04 -4.16 14.74
C THR A 187 -6.85 -3.99 15.69
N LEU A 188 -5.91 -4.94 15.70
CA LEU A 188 -4.67 -4.82 16.49
C LEU A 188 -3.85 -3.57 16.09
N ASN A 189 -3.72 -3.30 14.79
CA ASN A 189 -2.97 -2.15 14.31
C ASN A 189 -3.69 -0.83 14.55
N LEU A 190 -5.02 -0.78 14.46
CA LEU A 190 -5.79 0.41 14.84
C LEU A 190 -5.60 0.76 16.32
N ASP A 191 -5.52 -0.24 17.20
CA ASP A 191 -5.24 -0.01 18.63
C ASP A 191 -3.81 0.51 18.84
N ARG A 192 -2.80 -0.12 18.21
CA ARG A 192 -1.41 0.35 18.28
C ARG A 192 -1.23 1.77 17.76
N ILE A 193 -1.87 2.13 16.66
CA ILE A 193 -1.81 3.48 16.10
C ILE A 193 -2.50 4.47 17.05
N ARG A 194 -3.61 4.09 17.68
CA ARG A 194 -4.27 4.93 18.69
C ARG A 194 -3.37 5.18 19.90
N ASP A 195 -2.69 4.15 20.40
CA ASP A 195 -1.73 4.28 21.50
C ASP A 195 -0.56 5.19 21.10
N LEU A 196 -0.08 5.09 19.86
CA LEU A 196 0.98 5.95 19.33
C LEU A 196 0.55 7.42 19.32
N VAL A 197 -0.65 7.74 18.82
CA VAL A 197 -1.22 9.10 18.82
C VAL A 197 -1.41 9.62 20.24
N ALA A 198 -1.90 8.78 21.16
CA ALA A 198 -2.07 9.14 22.56
C ALA A 198 -0.73 9.44 23.24
N SER A 199 0.30 8.63 22.98
CA SER A 199 1.64 8.80 23.58
C SER A 199 2.34 10.10 23.16
N SER A 200 2.00 10.63 21.98
CA SER A 200 2.48 11.94 21.50
C SER A 200 1.58 13.11 21.95
N ASN A 201 0.58 12.90 22.82
CA ASN A 201 -0.44 13.89 23.17
C ASN A 201 -1.11 14.52 21.93
N GLY A 202 -1.26 13.76 20.84
CA GLY A 202 -1.74 14.26 19.55
C GLY A 202 -0.76 15.13 18.76
N ASP A 203 0.38 15.55 19.31
CA ASP A 203 1.41 16.33 18.59
C ASP A 203 2.40 15.42 17.86
N ARG A 204 1.91 14.75 16.81
CA ARG A 204 2.72 13.87 15.97
C ARG A 204 3.13 14.57 14.68
N ALA A 205 4.43 14.73 14.48
CA ALA A 205 4.98 15.51 13.35
C ALA A 205 4.44 15.05 11.98
N ALA A 206 4.31 13.74 11.75
CA ALA A 206 3.89 13.17 10.47
C ALA A 206 2.50 13.61 9.98
N ILE A 207 1.62 14.06 10.89
CA ILE A 207 0.24 14.48 10.59
C ILE A 207 -0.02 15.97 10.86
N ARG A 208 1.02 16.76 11.14
CA ARG A 208 0.85 18.21 11.28
C ARG A 208 0.31 18.79 9.97
N GLY A 209 -0.81 19.51 10.03
CA GLY A 209 -1.52 20.00 8.84
C GLY A 209 -2.60 19.05 8.28
N GLY A 210 -2.84 17.91 8.95
CA GLY A 210 -3.96 17.01 8.66
C GLY A 210 -5.31 17.72 8.70
N ARG A 211 -6.22 17.33 7.80
CA ARG A 211 -7.53 17.97 7.62
C ARG A 211 -8.64 17.31 8.43
N LEU A 212 -8.44 16.04 8.80
CA LEU A 212 -9.38 15.22 9.56
C LEU A 212 -8.76 14.85 10.91
N ASP A 213 -9.62 14.67 11.93
CA ASP A 213 -9.15 14.27 13.26
C ASP A 213 -8.72 12.79 13.25
N PRO A 214 -7.47 12.47 13.66
CA PRO A 214 -6.96 11.10 13.61
C PRO A 214 -7.72 10.15 14.55
N ASN A 215 -8.20 10.61 15.71
CA ASN A 215 -8.93 9.77 16.65
C ASN A 215 -10.34 9.44 16.12
N GLU A 216 -11.02 10.40 15.49
CA GLU A 216 -12.30 10.16 14.83
C GLU A 216 -12.17 9.14 13.70
N GLN A 217 -11.11 9.26 12.87
CA GLN A 217 -10.85 8.33 11.76
C GLN A 217 -10.54 6.91 12.24
N LEU A 218 -9.66 6.78 13.25
CA LEU A 218 -9.33 5.50 13.88
C LEU A 218 -10.56 4.87 14.54
N SER A 219 -11.39 5.68 15.21
CA SER A 219 -12.65 5.24 15.81
C SER A 219 -13.62 4.75 14.74
N ALA A 220 -13.81 5.50 13.65
CA ALA A 220 -14.70 5.13 12.56
C ALA A 220 -14.31 3.79 11.92
N LEU A 221 -13.03 3.56 11.64
CA LEU A 221 -12.54 2.27 11.12
C LEU A 221 -12.72 1.13 12.13
N ALA A 222 -12.43 1.37 13.41
CA ALA A 222 -12.62 0.36 14.45
C ALA A 222 -14.10 -0.04 14.54
N HIS A 223 -15.01 0.94 14.55
CA HIS A 223 -16.45 0.69 14.54
C HIS A 223 -16.90 -0.07 13.29
N ALA A 224 -16.43 0.33 12.10
CA ALA A 224 -16.73 -0.37 10.86
C ALA A 224 -16.24 -1.84 10.90
N ALA A 225 -15.05 -2.08 11.45
CA ALA A 225 -14.51 -3.44 11.58
C ALA A 225 -15.34 -4.31 12.54
N GLN A 226 -15.86 -3.75 13.63
CA GLN A 226 -16.74 -4.46 14.54
C GLN A 226 -18.12 -4.74 13.93
N ALA A 227 -18.71 -3.74 13.27
CA ALA A 227 -20.05 -3.82 12.67
C ALA A 227 -20.12 -4.69 11.40
N ALA A 228 -18.98 -4.98 10.75
CA ALA A 228 -18.93 -5.77 9.53
C ALA A 228 -19.59 -7.16 9.72
N PRO A 229 -20.54 -7.58 8.85
CA PRO A 229 -21.17 -8.89 8.92
C PRO A 229 -20.14 -10.02 8.79
N LYS A 230 -20.09 -10.91 9.79
CA LYS A 230 -19.09 -11.99 9.82
C LYS A 230 -19.53 -13.20 9.02
N SER A 231 -18.69 -13.63 8.07
CA SER A 231 -18.93 -14.84 7.28
C SER A 231 -18.91 -16.11 8.15
N ARG A 232 -19.45 -17.22 7.65
CA ARG A 232 -19.35 -18.53 8.35
C ARG A 232 -17.88 -18.93 8.54
N ARG A 233 -17.04 -18.75 7.50
CA ARG A 233 -15.59 -19.01 7.55
C ARG A 233 -14.91 -18.17 8.63
N TRP A 234 -15.22 -16.89 8.69
CA TRP A 234 -14.74 -15.97 9.72
C TRP A 234 -15.05 -16.51 11.12
N ARG A 235 -16.31 -16.86 11.40
CA ARG A 235 -16.73 -17.35 12.74
C ARG A 235 -16.06 -18.65 13.13
N MET A 236 -15.85 -19.56 12.17
CA MET A 236 -15.10 -20.79 12.42
C MET A 236 -13.62 -20.48 12.75
N ARG A 237 -12.98 -19.59 11.98
CA ARG A 237 -11.59 -19.19 12.22
C ARG A 237 -11.42 -18.44 13.55
N ALA A 238 -12.43 -17.66 13.97
CA ALA A 238 -12.46 -16.97 15.25
C ALA A 238 -12.45 -17.92 16.45
N ARG A 239 -13.11 -19.07 16.36
CA ARG A 239 -13.08 -20.10 17.44
C ARG A 239 -11.70 -20.70 17.63
N ILE A 240 -10.90 -20.80 16.57
CA ILE A 240 -9.49 -21.21 16.66
C ILE A 240 -8.72 -20.11 17.38
N GLY A 241 -8.97 -18.85 17.02
CA GLY A 241 -8.36 -17.67 17.61
C GLY A 241 -6.87 -17.57 17.29
N GLU A 242 -6.14 -16.87 18.14
CA GLU A 242 -4.70 -16.60 17.96
C GLU A 242 -3.81 -17.83 18.22
N ARG A 243 -4.39 -18.94 18.73
CA ARG A 243 -3.68 -20.21 18.99
C ARG A 243 -3.02 -20.83 17.75
N LYS A 244 -3.54 -20.49 16.56
CA LYS A 244 -2.88 -20.77 15.29
C LYS A 244 -2.53 -19.45 14.64
N ARG A 245 -1.32 -19.38 14.05
CA ARG A 245 -0.90 -18.25 13.22
C ARG A 245 -1.98 -17.93 12.18
N TRP A 246 -2.21 -16.64 11.94
CA TRP A 246 -3.29 -16.15 11.08
C TRP A 246 -2.81 -15.25 9.96
N TYR A 247 -1.50 -15.13 9.83
CA TYR A 247 -0.79 -14.27 8.91
C TYR A 247 0.43 -15.02 8.38
N GLU A 248 0.93 -14.60 7.22
CA GLU A 248 2.21 -15.04 6.70
C GLU A 248 3.33 -14.08 7.15
N LEU A 249 4.55 -14.58 7.25
CA LEU A 249 5.71 -13.70 7.34
C LEU A 249 6.19 -13.46 5.91
N PRO A 250 6.44 -12.21 5.49
CA PRO A 250 7.10 -11.96 4.21
C PRO A 250 8.38 -12.79 4.15
N GLU A 251 8.64 -13.43 3.01
CA GLU A 251 9.96 -14.02 2.79
C GLU A 251 10.97 -12.87 2.77
N GLU A 252 12.05 -12.95 3.56
CA GLU A 252 13.16 -12.01 3.49
C GLU A 252 13.89 -12.23 2.15
N THR A 253 13.33 -11.75 1.04
CA THR A 253 14.08 -11.67 -0.22
C THR A 253 15.02 -10.48 -0.13
N ALA A 254 16.21 -10.71 0.44
CA ALA A 254 17.34 -9.83 0.19
C ALA A 254 17.62 -9.87 -1.33
N HIS A 255 17.23 -8.81 -2.03
CA HIS A 255 17.67 -8.60 -3.40
C HIS A 255 19.16 -8.22 -3.34
N TYR A 256 20.03 -9.09 -3.86
CA TYR A 256 21.48 -8.92 -3.91
C TYR A 256 21.93 -8.22 -5.19
#